data_AF-A0A2P2GF51-F1
#
_entry.id   AF-A0A2P2GF51-F1
#
_cell.length_a   1.000
_cell.length_b   1.000
_cell.length_c   1.000
_cell.angle_alpha   90.00
_cell.angle_beta   90.00
_cell.angle_gamma   90.00
#
_symmetry.space_group_name_H-M   'P 1'
#
loop_
_entity.id
_entity.type
_entity.pdbx_description
1 polymer ?
#
loop_
_entity_poly.entity_id
_entity_poly.type
_entity_poly.pdbx_seq_one_letter_code
_entity_poly.pdbx_strand_id
1 'polypeptide(L)'
;MKLWVPSGALAHNIEITSTNVQRGDVIQIGGQPCRVADLLQLPGGAKRLRFESGELLTMHARTRLIALRTQRGGEPFRGLSPSRHRR
;
A
#
# COMPACT_ATOMS: atom_id res chain seq x y z
N MET A 1 19.58 -9.85 2.12
CA MET A 1 18.14 -9.85 2.45
C MET A 1 17.83 -8.48 3.03
N LYS A 2 17.15 -7.60 2.29
CA LYS A 2 16.99 -6.20 2.70
C LYS A 2 15.81 -6.14 3.66
N LEU A 3 16.09 -6.07 4.97
CA LEU A 3 15.09 -5.82 5.99
C LEU A 3 14.41 -4.50 5.64
N TRP A 4 13.14 -4.57 5.21
CA TRP A 4 12.31 -3.39 5.14
C TRP A 4 12.12 -2.89 6.56
N VAL A 5 12.74 -1.76 6.90
CA VAL A 5 12.49 -1.03 8.14
C VAL A 5 11.50 0.09 7.79
N PRO A 6 10.27 0.11 8.35
CA PRO A 6 9.36 1.21 8.13
C PRO A 6 9.99 2.45 8.77
N SER A 7 10.61 3.32 7.97
CA SER A 7 11.07 4.62 8.42
C SER A 7 9.85 5.47 8.79
N GLY A 8 9.51 5.54 10.08
CA GLY A 8 8.53 6.46 10.66
C GLY A 8 7.06 6.32 10.18
N ALA A 9 6.74 5.31 9.37
CA ALA A 9 5.38 5.09 8.87
C ALA A 9 4.62 4.13 9.79
N LEU A 10 3.50 4.58 10.37
CA LEU A 10 2.61 3.74 11.14
C LEU A 10 1.98 2.71 10.19
N ALA A 11 2.36 1.45 10.34
CA ALA A 11 1.72 0.32 9.68
C ALA A 11 0.53 -0.13 10.54
N HIS A 12 -0.66 -0.15 9.97
CA HIS A 12 -1.84 -0.70 10.64
C HIS A 12 -2.47 -1.81 9.79
N ASN A 13 -3.06 -2.79 10.47
CA ASN A 13 -3.86 -3.83 9.84
C ASN A 13 -5.19 -3.22 9.40
N ILE A 14 -5.48 -3.30 8.12
CA ILE A 14 -6.72 -2.83 7.51
C ILE A 14 -7.39 -3.98 6.77
N GLU A 15 -8.70 -4.08 6.92
CA GLU A 15 -9.49 -4.95 6.05
C GLU A 15 -9.57 -4.33 4.65
N ILE A 16 -8.99 -5.03 3.69
CA ILE A 16 -9.06 -4.69 2.28
C ILE A 16 -10.12 -5.50 1.55
N THR A 17 -10.77 -4.85 0.59
CA THR A 17 -11.74 -5.39 -0.33
C THR A 17 -11.32 -5.02 -1.75
N SER A 18 -12.04 -5.55 -2.73
CA SER A 18 -11.90 -5.12 -4.13
C SER A 18 -11.95 -3.60 -4.31
N THR A 19 -12.63 -2.81 -3.48
CA THR A 19 -12.78 -1.36 -3.72
C THR A 19 -11.70 -0.51 -3.06
N ASN A 20 -11.09 -0.96 -1.96
CA ASN A 20 -10.19 -0.14 -1.15
C ASN A 20 -8.71 -0.57 -1.18
N VAL A 21 -8.40 -1.69 -1.85
CA VAL A 21 -7.03 -2.19 -2.00
C VAL A 21 -6.19 -1.20 -2.80
N GLN A 22 -4.94 -0.99 -2.37
CA GLN A 22 -4.03 -0.01 -2.94
C GLN A 22 -2.67 -0.63 -3.26
N ARG A 23 -1.98 -0.04 -4.24
CA ARG A 23 -0.57 -0.36 -4.50
C ARG A 23 0.24 0.03 -3.27
N GLY A 24 1.14 -0.86 -2.86
CA GLY A 24 1.95 -0.70 -1.66
C GLY A 24 1.39 -1.37 -0.42
N ASP A 25 0.15 -1.86 -0.44
CA ASP A 25 -0.38 -2.72 0.63
C ASP A 25 0.43 -4.01 0.72
N VAL A 26 0.63 -4.49 1.95
CA VAL A 26 1.32 -5.76 2.21
C VAL A 26 0.31 -6.76 2.73
N ILE A 27 0.06 -7.82 1.96
CA ILE A 27 -0.86 -8.90 2.30
C ILE A 27 -0.05 -10.07 2.84
N GLN A 28 -0.46 -10.65 3.96
CA GLN A 28 0.16 -11.87 4.48
C GLN A 28 -0.44 -13.08 3.75
N ILE A 29 0.38 -13.80 2.98
CA ILE A 29 -0.04 -15.00 2.23
C ILE A 29 0.87 -16.14 2.65
N GLY A 30 0.31 -17.21 3.22
CA GLY A 30 1.11 -18.37 3.67
C GLY A 30 2.18 -18.03 4.71
N GLY A 31 1.99 -16.96 5.50
CA GLY A 31 3.00 -16.47 6.46
C GLY A 31 4.10 -15.61 5.84
N GLN A 32 4.01 -15.30 4.54
CA GLN A 32 4.95 -14.42 3.86
C GLN A 32 4.32 -13.05 3.54
N PRO A 33 5.04 -11.94 3.77
CA PRO A 33 4.57 -10.62 3.39
C PRO A 33 4.67 -10.42 1.86
N CYS A 34 3.53 -10.32 1.19
CA CYS A 34 3.43 -10.09 -0.24
C CYS A 34 2.96 -8.64 -0.50
N ARG A 35 3.86 -7.81 -1.03
CA ARG A 35 3.54 -6.41 -1.34
C ARG A 35 2.90 -6.26 -2.71
N VAL A 36 1.76 -5.57 -2.76
CA VAL A 36 1.06 -5.23 -3.99
C VAL A 36 1.88 -4.20 -4.78
N ALA A 37 2.43 -4.62 -5.91
CA ALA A 37 3.12 -3.76 -6.86
C ALA A 37 2.13 -3.10 -7.84
N ASP A 38 1.16 -3.88 -8.33
CA ASP A 38 0.21 -3.41 -9.33
C ASP A 38 -1.21 -3.96 -9.13
N LEU A 39 -2.19 -3.25 -9.68
CA LEU A 39 -3.61 -3.52 -9.55
C LEU A 39 -4.28 -3.44 -10.91
N LEU A 40 -4.98 -4.49 -11.31
CA LEU A 40 -5.78 -4.51 -12.53
C LEU A 40 -7.23 -4.83 -12.20
N GLN A 41 -8.15 -3.98 -12.67
CA GLN A 41 -9.59 -4.19 -12.50
C GLN A 41 -10.08 -5.22 -13.52
N LEU A 42 -10.90 -6.15 -13.05
CA LEU A 42 -11.50 -7.21 -13.83
C LEU A 42 -13.02 -7.01 -13.94
N PRO A 43 -13.69 -7.67 -14.92
CA PRO A 43 -15.14 -7.72 -15.01
C PRO A 43 -15.79 -8.22 -13.70
N GLY A 44 -17.00 -7.75 -13.42
CA GLY A 44 -17.76 -8.17 -12.23
C GLY A 44 -17.21 -7.61 -10.90
N GLY A 45 -16.40 -6.55 -10.95
CA GLY A 45 -15.87 -5.88 -9.76
C GLY A 45 -14.74 -6.65 -9.06
N ALA A 46 -14.17 -7.67 -9.71
CA ALA A 46 -12.97 -8.32 -9.23
C ALA A 46 -11.72 -7.46 -9.48
N LYS A 47 -10.64 -7.73 -8.73
CA LYS A 47 -9.32 -7.12 -8.94
C LYS A 47 -8.24 -8.19 -8.96
N ARG A 48 -7.28 -8.04 -9.87
CA ARG A 48 -6.05 -8.80 -9.89
C ARG A 48 -4.96 -7.96 -9.24
N LEU A 49 -4.36 -8.51 -8.20
CA LEU A 49 -3.21 -7.94 -7.50
C LEU A 49 -1.97 -8.61 -8.07
N ARG A 50 -0.99 -7.81 -8.48
CA ARG A 50 0.35 -8.29 -8.82
C ARG A 50 1.28 -7.91 -7.70
N PHE A 51 2.01 -8.88 -7.18
CA PHE A 51 2.97 -8.66 -6.10
C PHE A 51 4.36 -8.31 -6.66
N GLU A 52 5.20 -7.70 -5.82
CA GLU A 52 6.61 -7.43 -6.15
C GLU A 52 7.39 -8.72 -6.44
N SER A 53 6.99 -9.85 -5.85
CA SER A 53 7.54 -11.18 -6.16
C SER A 53 7.23 -11.68 -7.57
N GLY A 54 6.23 -11.08 -8.24
CA GLY A 54 5.72 -11.53 -9.54
C GLY A 54 4.47 -12.41 -9.46
N GLU A 55 4.07 -12.83 -8.26
CA GLU A 55 2.86 -13.60 -8.03
C GLU A 55 1.59 -12.77 -8.31
N LEU A 56 0.50 -13.47 -8.62
CA LEU A 56 -0.79 -12.87 -8.92
C LEU A 56 -1.88 -13.44 -8.00
N LEU A 57 -2.67 -12.55 -7.39
CA LEU A 57 -3.86 -12.93 -6.63
C LEU A 57 -5.08 -12.29 -7.27
N THR A 58 -6.09 -13.09 -7.60
CA THR A 58 -7.39 -12.57 -8.05
C THR A 58 -8.33 -12.50 -6.85
N MET A 59 -8.75 -11.29 -6.53
CA MET A 59 -9.66 -10.96 -5.44
C MET A 59 -11.04 -10.64 -6.03
N HIS A 60 -12.07 -11.39 -5.66
CA HIS A 60 -13.45 -11.14 -6.10
C HIS A 60 -14.08 -9.98 -5.32
N ALA A 61 -15.20 -9.45 -5.82
CA ALA A 61 -15.87 -8.28 -5.23
C ALA A 61 -16.25 -8.48 -3.74
N ARG A 62 -16.59 -9.71 -3.35
CA ARG A 62 -16.98 -10.09 -1.97
C ARG A 62 -15.81 -10.56 -1.10
N THR A 63 -14.62 -10.72 -1.66
CA THR A 63 -13.45 -11.16 -0.91
C THR A 63 -12.96 -10.03 0.00
N ARG A 64 -12.71 -10.37 1.26
CA ARG A 64 -12.15 -9.48 2.28
C ARG A 64 -10.85 -10.11 2.77
N LEU A 65 -9.77 -9.34 2.77
CA LEU A 65 -8.44 -9.78 3.22
C LEU A 65 -7.89 -8.78 4.24
N ILE A 66 -6.95 -9.21 5.07
CA ILE A 66 -6.23 -8.28 5.95
C ILE A 66 -4.91 -7.91 5.29
N ALA A 67 -4.67 -6.60 5.15
CA ALA A 67 -3.41 -6.06 4.68
C ALA A 67 -2.79 -5.12 5.71
N LEU A 68 -1.49 -4.94 5.63
CA LEU A 68 -0.76 -3.90 6.34
C LEU A 68 -0.62 -2.72 5.40
N ARG A 69 -1.16 -1.57 5.80
CA ARG A 69 -1.00 -0.31 5.09
C ARG A 69 -0.09 0.60 5.90
N THR A 70 1.00 1.04 5.28
CA THR A 70 1.86 2.06 5.85
C THR A 70 1.25 3.42 5.51
N GLN A 71 0.69 4.09 6.51
CA GLN A 71 0.47 5.53 6.36
C GLN A 71 1.82 6.18 6.57
N ARG A 72 2.37 6.76 5.51
CA ARG A 72 3.37 7.81 5.69
C ARG A 72 2.67 8.88 6.51
N GLY A 73 3.02 8.97 7.81
CA GLY A 73 2.59 10.09 8.65
C GLY A 73 2.88 11.34 7.85
N GLY A 74 1.85 12.17 7.65
CA GLY A 74 1.89 13.25 6.68
C GLY A 74 3.21 13.99 6.79
N GLU A 75 3.92 14.15 5.67
CA GLU A 75 4.89 15.22 5.62
C GLU A 75 4.13 16.50 5.99
N PRO A 76 4.54 17.25 7.02
CA PRO A 76 4.04 18.62 7.11
C PRO A 76 4.46 19.27 5.81
N PHE A 77 3.50 19.81 5.07
CA PHE A 77 3.73 20.67 3.92
C PHE A 77 4.90 21.60 4.23
N ARG A 78 6.08 21.31 3.68
CA ARG A 78 7.27 22.15 3.82
C ARG A 78 7.27 23.19 2.71
N GLY A 79 6.18 23.97 2.63
CA GLY A 79 6.19 25.31 2.05
C GLY A 79 6.22 26.27 3.24
N LEU A 80 7.12 27.23 3.38
CA LEU A 80 7.76 28.08 2.39
C LEU A 80 9.17 28.43 2.88
N SER A 81 10.09 28.59 1.92
CA SER A 81 11.43 29.13 2.12
C SER A 81 11.43 30.45 2.91
N PRO A 82 12.40 30.68 3.82
CA PRO A 82 12.59 31.99 4.42
C PRO A 82 13.15 32.94 3.37
N SER A 83 12.34 33.91 2.95
CA SER A 83 12.83 35.03 2.14
C SER A 83 13.71 35.92 3.02
N ARG A 84 15.04 35.75 2.92
CA ARG A 84 16.03 36.72 3.35
C ARG A 84 16.17 37.82 2.29
N HIS A 85 16.41 39.05 2.77
CA HIS A 85 16.70 40.31 2.05
C HIS A 85 15.50 40.96 1.35
N ARG A 86 15.27 42.28 1.52
CA ARG A 86 16.22 43.40 1.42
C ARG A 86 15.65 44.62 2.17
N ARG A 87 16.43 45.22 3.08
CA ARG A 87 16.76 46.67 3.17
C ARG A 87 15.68 47.64 2.69
#